data_AF-A0A8T2HUH7-F1
#
_entry.id   AF-A0A8T2HUH7-F1
#
_cell.length_a   1.000
_cell.length_b   1.000
_cell.length_c   1.000
_cell.angle_alpha   90.00
_cell.angle_beta   90.00
_cell.angle_gamma   90.00
#
_symmetry.space_group_name_H-M   'P 1'
#
loop_
_entity.id
_entity.type
_entity.pdbx_description
1 polymer ?
#
loop_
_entity_poly.entity_id
_entity_poly.type
_entity_poly.pdbx_seq_one_letter_code
_entity_poly.pdbx_strand_id
1 'polypeptide(L)' 'MGWLGSVLVQAVITSVLLGALKRAGVVRVEPNAIENPGARSIFTTAVEMGESVAEAGERMVKNIQGK' A
#
# COMPACT_ATOMS: atom_id res chain seq x y z
N MET A 1 21.90 -11.22 -5.39
CA MET A 1 20.67 -10.41 -5.44
C MET A 1 20.99 -9.06 -4.81
N GLY A 2 21.22 -8.02 -5.63
CA GLY A 2 21.75 -6.74 -5.16
C GLY A 2 20.80 -6.02 -4.22
N TRP A 3 21.35 -5.42 -3.16
CA TRP A 3 20.68 -4.61 -2.14
C TRP A 3 19.55 -3.66 -2.65
N LEU A 4 19.72 -3.09 -3.84
CA LEU A 4 18.69 -2.29 -4.52
C LEU A 4 17.38 -3.06 -4.76
N GLY A 5 17.49 -4.33 -5.18
CA GLY A 5 16.32 -5.19 -5.39
C GLY A 5 15.57 -5.47 -4.10
N SER A 6 16.28 -5.73 -2.99
CA SER A 6 15.64 -5.95 -1.69
C SER A 6 14.92 -4.70 -1.17
N VAL A 7 15.50 -3.52 -1.37
CA VAL A 7 14.89 -2.25 -0.93
C VAL A 7 13.61 -1.96 -1.72
N LEU A 8 13.63 -2.18 -3.04
CA LEU A 8 12.45 -1.98 -3.88
C LEU A 8 11.32 -2.96 -3.53
N VAL A 9 11.64 -4.24 -3.35
CA VAL A 9 10.65 -5.26 -2.95
C VAL A 9 10.06 -4.91 -1.59
N GLN A 10 10.89 -4.50 -0.63
CA GLN A 10 10.42 -4.09 0.68
C GLN A 10 9.52 -2.84 0.60
N ALA A 11 9.87 -1.86 -0.23
CA ALA A 11 9.03 -0.68 -0.43
C ALA A 11 7.65 -1.04 -0.99
N VAL A 12 7.59 -1.96 -1.96
CA VAL A 12 6.33 -2.45 -2.52
C VAL A 12 5.50 -3.17 -1.46
N ILE A 13 6.09 -4.13 -0.73
CA ILE A 13 5.39 -4.88 0.32
C ILE A 13 4.86 -3.94 1.41
N THR A 14 5.69 -2.99 1.85
CA THR A 14 5.32 -2.01 2.88
C THR A 14 4.16 -1.14 2.41
N SER A 15 4.17 -0.70 1.15
CA SER A 15 3.10 0.12 0.56
C SER A 15 1.78 -0.66 0.52
N VAL A 16 1.81 -1.93 0.13
CA VAL A 16 0.63 -2.81 0.12
C VAL A 16 0.08 -3.02 1.53
N LEU A 17 0.94 -3.30 2.51
CA LEU A 17 0.52 -3.47 3.91
C LEU A 17 -0.10 -2.19 4.48
N LEU A 18 0.53 -1.03 4.24
CA LEU A 18 0.00 0.26 4.70
C LEU A 18 -1.36 0.57 4.06
N GLY A 19 -1.50 0.35 2.75
CA GLY A 19 -2.76 0.53 2.05
C GLY A 19 -3.86 -0.40 2.58
N ALA A 20 -3.54 -1.68 2.80
CA ALA A 20 -4.48 -2.65 3.38
C ALA A 20 -4.93 -2.23 4.80
N LEU A 21 -3.99 -1.82 5.66
CA LEU A 21 -4.30 -1.38 7.02
C LEU A 21 -5.14 -0.10 7.04
N LYS A 22 -4.86 0.85 6.13
CA LYS A 22 -5.67 2.06 5.96
C LYS A 22 -7.09 1.71 5.53
N ARG A 23 -7.24 0.86 4.52
CA ARG A 23 -8.55 0.40 4.01
C ARG A 23 -9.35 -0.34 5.07
N ALA A 24 -8.71 -1.16 5.90
CA ALA A 24 -9.33 -1.86 7.00
C ALA A 24 -9.71 -0.94 8.18
N GLY A 25 -9.36 0.35 8.14
CA GLY A 25 -9.63 1.32 9.20
C GLY A 25 -8.73 1.16 10.44
N VAL A 26 -7.66 0.37 10.34
CA VAL A 26 -6.72 0.13 11.45
C VAL A 26 -5.77 1.31 11.65
N VAL A 27 -5.38 1.97 10.56
CA VAL A 27 -4.51 3.16 10.59
C VAL A 27 -5.14 4.32 9.84
N ARG A 28 -4.87 5.54 10.29
CA ARG A 28 -5.20 6.77 9.57
C ARG A 28 -3.94 7.35 8.96
N VAL A 29 -3.98 7.63 7.68
CA VAL A 29 -2.85 8.25 6.97
C VAL A 29 -3.09 9.76 6.90
N GLU A 30 -2.10 10.53 7.32
CA GLU A 30 -2.13 12.01 7.31
C GLU A 30 -1.03 12.56 6.39
N PRO A 31 -1.26 12.65 5.07
CA PRO A 31 -0.23 13.08 4.10
C PRO A 31 0.30 14.49 4.38
N ASN A 32 -0.52 15.34 5.01
CA ASN A 32 -0.17 16.71 5.34
C ASN A 32 0.93 16.83 6.41
N ALA A 33 1.18 15.76 7.17
CA ALA A 33 2.31 15.69 8.09
C ALA A 33 3.67 15.62 7.36
N ILE A 34 3.68 15.28 6.06
CA ILE A 34 4.89 15.27 5.23
C ILE A 34 5.07 16.67 4.63
N GLU A 35 6.02 17.43 5.16
CA GLU A 35 6.32 18.80 4.72
C GLU A 35 6.82 18.84 3.25
N ASN A 36 7.59 17.84 2.84
CA ASN A 36 8.12 17.76 1.49
C ASN A 36 7.02 17.34 0.49
N PRO A 37 6.69 18.18 -0.52
CA PRO A 37 5.59 17.90 -1.45
C PRO A 37 5.85 16.69 -2.36
N GLY A 38 7.11 16.45 -2.74
CA GLY A 38 7.50 15.28 -3.54
C GLY A 38 7.33 13.98 -2.75
N ALA A 39 7.85 13.95 -1.52
CA ALA A 39 7.69 12.81 -0.62
C ALA A 39 6.22 12.55 -0.28
N ARG A 40 5.43 13.62 -0.09
CA ARG A 40 3.98 13.53 0.14
C ARG A 40 3.28 12.85 -1.03
N SER A 41 3.58 13.27 -2.25
CA SER A 41 3.00 12.70 -3.47
C SER A 41 3.34 11.22 -3.62
N ILE A 42 4.63 10.87 -3.46
CA ILE A 42 5.10 9.48 -3.53
C ILE A 42 4.42 8.61 -2.47
N PHE A 43 4.38 9.08 -1.23
CA PHE A 43 3.77 8.34 -0.13
C PHE A 43 2.25 8.15 -0.32
N THR A 44 1.55 9.22 -0.74
CA THR A 44 0.11 9.15 -1.02
C THR A 44 -0.17 8.14 -2.13
N THR A 45 0.57 8.23 -3.23
CA THR A 45 0.45 7.31 -4.37
C THR A 45 0.74 5.87 -3.96
N ALA A 46 1.77 5.65 -3.14
CA ALA A 46 2.15 4.32 -2.65
C ALA A 46 1.04 3.70 -1.78
N VAL A 47 0.44 4.49 -0.90
CA VAL A 47 -0.67 4.05 -0.05
C VAL A 47 -1.92 3.75 -0.89
N GLU A 48 -2.29 4.60 -1.84
CA GLU A 48 -3.42 4.38 -2.76
C GLU A 48 -3.23 3.14 -3.63
N MET A 49 -2.00 2.91 -4.11
CA MET A 49 -1.64 1.68 -4.81
C MET A 49 -1.85 0.45 -3.92
N GLY A 50 -1.43 0.54 -2.66
CA GLY A 50 -1.65 -0.52 -1.68
C GLY A 50 -3.13 -0.82 -1.41
N GLU A 51 -3.97 0.22 -1.30
CA GLU A 51 -5.42 0.07 -1.16
C GLU A 51 -6.05 -0.66 -2.36
N SER A 52 -5.60 -0.31 -3.57
CA SER A 52 -6.07 -0.93 -4.81
C SER A 52 -5.68 -2.41 -4.90
N VAL A 53 -4.44 -2.74 -4.50
CA VAL A 53 -3.97 -4.13 -4.45
C VAL A 53 -4.73 -4.93 -3.40
N ALA A 54 -4.96 -4.37 -2.22
CA ALA A 54 -5.73 -5.01 -1.17
C ALA A 54 -7.18 -5.29 -1.63
N GLU A 55 -7.82 -4.32 -2.27
CA GLU A 55 -9.16 -4.50 -2.84
C GLU A 55 -9.21 -5.61 -3.91
N ALA A 56 -8.22 -5.64 -4.82
CA ALA A 56 -8.12 -6.70 -5.82
C ALA A 56 -7.94 -8.08 -5.17
N GLY A 57 -7.10 -8.17 -4.12
CA GLY A 57 -6.90 -9.38 -3.32
C GLY A 57 -8.18 -9.85 -2.63
N GLU A 58 -8.92 -8.94 -1.98
CA GLU A 58 -10.22 -9.24 -1.37
C GLU A 58 -11.22 -9.78 -2.38
N ARG A 59 -11.30 -9.17 -3.57
CA ARG A 59 -12.17 -9.61 -4.67
C ARG A 59 -11.77 -11.01 -5.16
N MET A 60 -10.47 -11.27 -5.31
CA MET A 60 -9.97 -12.60 -5.68
C MET A 60 -10.36 -13.65 -4.65
N VAL A 61 -10.14 -13.40 -3.36
CA VAL A 61 -10.49 -14.34 -2.28
C VAL A 61 -12.00 -14.60 -2.25
N LYS A 62 -12.83 -13.57 -2.39
CA LYS A 62 -14.29 -13.73 -2.48
C LYS A 62 -14.71 -14.57 -3.68
N ASN A 63 -14.07 -14.40 -4.83
CA ASN A 63 -14.34 -15.21 -6.03
C ASN A 63 -13.91 -16.67 -5.85
N ILE A 64 -12.91 -16.96 -5.02
CA ILE A 64 -12.46 -18.31 -4.69
C ILE A 64 -13.40 -18.96 -3.65
N GLN A 65 -13.86 -18.21 -2.66
CA GLN A 65 -14.78 -18.69 -1.61
C GLN A 65 -16.24 -18.79 -2.07
N GLY A 66 -16.63 -18.07 -3.12
CA GLY A 66 -17.97 -18.07 -3.71
C GLY A 66 -18.21 -19.14 -4.78
N LYS A 67 -17.28 -20.11 -4.92
CA LYS A 67 -17.47 -21.39 -5.61
C LYS A 67 -17.43 -22.51 -4.59
#